data_AF-A0A2M7KSI1-F1
#
_entry.id   AF-A0A2M7KSI1-F1
#
_cell.length_a   1.000
_cell.length_b   1.000
_cell.length_c   1.000
_cell.angle_alpha   90.00
_cell.angle_beta   90.00
_cell.angle_gamma   90.00
#
_symmetry.space_group_name_H-M   'P 1'
#
loop_
_entity.id
_entity.type
_entity.pdbx_description
1 polymer ?
#
loop_
_entity_poly.entity_id
_entity_poly.type
_entity_poly.pdbx_seq_one_letter_code
_entity_poly.pdbx_strand_id
1 'polypeptide(L)' 'MPTSLLSFSGRRIVDTRDLNDDVLVEFDDEGRVVSMTIEHAKQQTDVGEFSHQLAAAA' A
#
# COMPACT_ATOMS: atom_id res chain seq x y z
N MET A 1 18.59 -5.86 2.00
CA MET A 1 17.47 -5.52 2.91
C MET A 1 16.23 -6.23 2.36
N PRO A 2 15.39 -6.88 3.19
CA PRO A 2 14.21 -7.59 2.67
C PRO A 2 13.11 -6.59 2.30
N THR A 3 12.54 -6.74 1.12
CA THR A 3 11.33 -6.07 0.68
C THR A 3 10.19 -7.07 0.65
N SER A 4 8.98 -6.60 0.96
CA SER A 4 7.75 -7.39 0.86
C SER A 4 6.81 -6.73 -0.12
N LEU A 5 6.30 -7.49 -1.08
CA LEU A 5 5.29 -7.05 -2.03
C LEU A 5 3.94 -7.65 -1.63
N LEU A 6 2.95 -6.79 -1.42
CA LEU A 6 1.55 -7.17 -1.25
C LEU A 6 0.82 -6.83 -2.55
N SER A 7 0.20 -7.82 -3.19
CA SER A 7 -0.61 -7.63 -4.40
C SER A 7 -2.08 -7.86 -4.09
N PHE A 8 -2.92 -6.87 -4.44
CA PHE A 8 -4.36 -6.90 -4.22
C PHE A 8 -5.12 -7.21 -5.52
N SER A 9 -4.56 -6.83 -6.67
CA SER A 9 -5.12 -7.16 -7.97
C SER A 9 -4.05 -7.26 -9.07
N GLY A 10 -4.41 -7.87 -10.19
CA GLY A 10 -3.58 -7.91 -11.41
C GLY A 10 -3.90 -6.77 -12.40
N ARG A 11 -4.52 -5.68 -11.93
CA ARG A 11 -4.80 -4.52 -12.79
C ARG A 11 -3.51 -3.82 -13.19
N ARG A 12 -3.57 -3.01 -14.25
CA ARG A 12 -2.41 -2.24 -14.70
C ARG A 12 -2.13 -1.12 -13.71
N ILE A 13 -0.89 -1.06 -13.23
CA ILE A 13 -0.38 0.06 -12.45
C ILE A 13 -0.15 1.23 -13.40
N VAL A 14 -0.71 2.38 -13.09
CA VAL A 14 -0.52 3.62 -13.87
C VAL A 14 0.11 4.74 -13.04
N ASP A 15 0.12 4.58 -11.71
CA ASP A 15 0.69 5.56 -10.77
C ASP A 15 1.28 4.82 -9.56
N THR A 16 2.38 5.35 -9.02
CA THR A 16 3.07 4.84 -7.84
C THR A 16 3.41 6.01 -6.94
N ARG A 17 3.05 5.91 -5.65
CA ARG A 17 3.24 6.98 -4.68
C ARG A 17 3.89 6.46 -3.42
N ASP A 18 4.77 7.27 -2.85
CA ASP A 18 5.31 7.05 -1.51
C ASP A 18 4.21 7.37 -0.50
N LEU A 19 3.83 6.37 0.31
CA LEU A 19 2.98 6.60 1.49
C LEU A 19 3.83 7.12 2.66
N ASN A 20 5.04 6.58 2.80
CA ASN A 20 6.08 7.06 3.70
C ASN A 20 7.46 6.60 3.18
N ASP A 21 8.53 6.88 3.92
CA ASP A 21 9.92 6.61 3.54
C ASP A 21 10.21 5.14 3.17
N ASP A 22 9.38 4.19 3.62
CA ASP A 22 9.58 2.75 3.37
C ASP A 22 8.39 2.06 2.68
N VAL A 23 7.32 2.79 2.32
CA VAL A 23 6.11 2.17 1.76
C VAL A 23 5.71 2.86 0.46
N LEU A 24 5.67 2.07 -0.60
CA LEU A 24 5.16 2.45 -1.91
C LEU A 24 3.77 1.87 -2.12
N VAL A 25 2.86 2.66 -2.68
CA VAL A 25 1.50 2.24 -3.05
C VAL A 25 1.28 2.50 -4.53
N GLU A 26 0.79 1.47 -5.22
CA GLU A 26 0.58 1.48 -6.67
C GLU A 26 -0.91 1.51 -6.97
N PHE A 27 -1.33 2.35 -7.91
CA PHE A 27 -2.73 2.61 -8.24
C PHE A 27 -3.05 2.31 -9.71
N ASP A 28 -4.30 1.93 -9.96
CA ASP A 28 -4.87 1.83 -11.30
C ASP A 28 -5.40 3.19 -11.81
N ASP A 29 -5.87 3.21 -13.05
CA ASP A 29 -6.40 4.40 -13.72
C ASP A 29 -7.68 4.96 -13.10
N GLU A 30 -8.36 4.17 -12.26
CA GLU A 30 -9.50 4.60 -11.46
C GLU A 30 -9.09 5.04 -10.05
N GLY A 31 -7.78 5.08 -9.75
CA GLY A 31 -7.24 5.49 -8.45
C GLY A 31 -7.37 4.43 -7.36
N ARG A 32 -7.58 3.16 -7.71
CA ARG A 32 -7.68 2.05 -6.74
C ARG A 32 -6.33 1.38 -6.55
N VAL A 33 -6.06 0.92 -5.33
CA VAL A 33 -4.80 0.25 -4.99
C VAL A 33 -4.68 -1.10 -5.73
N VAL A 34 -3.54 -1.29 -6.40
CA VAL A 34 -3.17 -2.51 -7.13
C VAL A 34 -2.22 -3.36 -6.28
N SER A 35 -1.18 -2.72 -5.72
CA SER A 35 -0.16 -3.36 -4.90
C SER A 35 0.53 -2.36 -3.98
N MET A 36 1.27 -2.89 -3.01
CA MET A 36 2.09 -2.13 -2.08
C MET A 36 3.44 -2.81 -1.90
N THR A 37 4.52 -2.03 -1.94
CA THR A 37 5.87 -2.50 -1.58
C THR A 37 6.25 -1.91 -0.23
N ILE A 38 6.64 -2.77 0.70
CA ILE A 38 7.14 -2.39 2.02
C ILE A 38 8.64 -2.72 2.04
N GLU A 39 9.44 -1.68 2.04
CA GLU A 39 10.89 -1.75 2.21
C GLU A 39 11.23 -1.81 3.71
N HIS A 40 12.41 -2.34 4.05
CA HIS A 40 12.84 -2.49 5.45
C HIS A 40 11.84 -3.23 6.37
N ALA A 41 11.06 -4.17 5.81
CA ALA A 41 9.90 -4.83 6.43
C ALA A 41 10.14 -5.50 7.81
N LYS A 42 11.40 -5.68 8.22
CA LYS A 42 11.78 -6.17 9.56
C LYS A 42 11.59 -5.15 10.68
N GLN A 43 11.53 -3.85 10.39
CA GLN A 43 11.32 -2.80 11.41
C GLN A 43 9.88 -2.31 11.45
N GLN A 44 9.15 -2.35 10.33
CA GLN A 44 7.74 -1.98 10.23
C GLN A 44 6.78 -3.17 10.40
N THR A 45 7.19 -4.24 11.08
CA THR A 45 6.29 -5.38 11.39
C THR A 45 5.32 -5.03 12.54
N ASP A 46 4.68 -3.87 12.45
CA ASP A 46 3.48 -3.53 13.21
C ASP A 46 2.42 -3.01 12.23
N VAL A 47 2.04 -3.89 11.29
CA VAL A 47 0.84 -3.75 10.42
C VAL A 47 -0.45 -3.84 11.27
N GLY A 48 -0.37 -3.61 12.58
CA GLY A 48 -1.46 -3.55 13.54
C GLY A 48 -2.07 -2.14 13.70
N GLU A 49 -1.39 -1.07 13.26
CA GLU A 49 -1.91 0.31 13.35
C GLU A 49 -2.62 0.81 12.08
N PHE A 50 -3.06 -0.07 11.18
CA PHE A 50 -4.05 0.33 10.16
C PHE A 50 -5.43 0.50 10.82
N SER A 51 -5.65 1.64 11.47
CA SER A 51 -6.96 2.04 11.97
C SER A 51 -7.86 2.41 10.78
N HIS A 52 -8.76 1.51 10.38
CA HIS A 52 -9.82 1.85 9.44
C HIS A 52 -10.84 2.77 10.13
N GLN A 53 -10.84 4.05 9.80
CA GLN A 53 -11.98 4.91 10.12
C GLN A 53 -12.98 4.79 8.97
N LEU A 54 -14.11 4.14 9.23
CA LEU A 54 -15.22 4.11 8.28
C LEU A 54 -15.69 5.56 8.10
N ALA A 55 -15.45 6.16 6.94
CA ALA A 55 -16.20 7.35 6.56
C ALA A 55 -17.64 6.89 6.32
N ALA A 56 -18.54 7.15 7.27
CA ALA A 56 -19.96 6.91 7.06
C ALA A 56 -20.39 7.72 5.82
N ALA A 57 -20.88 7.04 4.79
CA ALA A 57 -21.63 7.70 3.72
C ALA A 57 -22.96 8.16 4.34
N ALA A 58 -23.28 9.45 4.17
CA ALA A 58 -24.53 10.06 4.62
C ALA A 58 -25.75 9.49 3.88
#